data_AF-D7CE83-F1
#
_entry.id   AF-D7CE83-F1
#
_cell.length_a   1.000
_cell.length_b   1.000
_cell.length_c   1.000
_cell.angle_alpha   90.00
_cell.angle_beta   90.00
_cell.angle_gamma   90.00
#
_symmetry.space_group_name_H-M   'P 1'
#
loop_
_entity.id
_entity.type
_entity.pdbx_description
1 polymer ?
#
loop_
_entity_poly.entity_id
_entity_poly.type
_entity_poly.pdbx_seq_one_letter_code
_entity_poly.pdbx_strand_id
1 'polypeptide(L)' 'MFGAGAASAARHPVLPYQGTVYGSLGKCLTVGNTLAQQGEVTWFNCEPRSGGRYAFYYAR' A
#
# COMPACT_ATOMS: atom_id res chain seq x y z
N MET A 1 -31.35 -12.07 13.48
CA MET A 1 -31.48 -10.71 14.03
C MET A 1 -30.09 -10.08 13.93
N PHE A 2 -29.98 -8.91 13.26
CA PHE A 2 -28.78 -8.09 13.05
C PHE A 2 -27.68 -8.77 12.19
N GLY A 3 -27.49 -8.48 10.90
CA GLY A 3 -27.55 -7.17 10.24
C GLY A 3 -26.15 -6.56 10.24
N ALA A 4 -25.35 -6.86 9.22
CA ALA A 4 -24.20 -6.04 8.84
C ALA A 4 -24.33 -5.78 7.33
N GLY A 5 -25.25 -4.87 7.03
CA GLY A 5 -25.37 -4.30 5.70
C GLY A 5 -24.12 -3.48 5.37
N ALA A 6 -23.75 -3.57 4.10
CA ALA A 6 -23.04 -2.59 3.30
C ALA A 6 -21.71 -2.04 3.84
N ALA A 7 -20.63 -2.52 3.23
CA ALA A 7 -19.76 -1.60 2.54
C ALA A 7 -19.20 -2.27 1.28
N SER A 8 -19.93 -2.17 0.18
CA SER A 8 -19.27 -1.87 -1.09
C SER A 8 -18.66 -0.47 -0.95
N ALA A 9 -17.67 -0.32 -0.06
CA ALA A 9 -16.77 0.81 -0.13
C ALA A 9 -16.17 0.66 -1.51
N ALA A 10 -16.41 1.65 -2.38
CA ALA A 10 -15.64 1.80 -3.59
C ALA A 10 -14.19 1.48 -3.22
N ARG A 11 -13.65 0.39 -3.77
CA ARG A 11 -12.28 -0.09 -3.50
C ARG A 11 -11.33 0.91 -4.17
N HIS A 12 -11.31 2.13 -3.69
CA HIS A 12 -10.16 2.98 -3.81
C HIS A 12 -9.25 2.50 -2.69
N PRO A 13 -8.24 1.67 -2.97
CA PRO A 13 -7.19 1.46 -1.98
C PRO A 13 -6.72 2.85 -1.54
N VAL A 14 -6.87 3.12 -0.25
CA VAL A 14 -6.33 4.35 0.31
C VAL A 14 -4.82 4.27 0.12
N LEU A 15 -4.33 5.05 -0.84
CA LEU A 15 -2.92 5.09 -1.13
C LEU A 15 -2.18 5.53 0.13
N PRO A 16 -1.12 4.81 0.54
CA PRO A 16 -0.31 5.22 1.68
C PRO A 16 0.28 6.60 1.43
N TYR A 17 0.61 7.33 2.49
CA TYR A 17 1.38 8.57 2.35
C TYR A 17 2.77 8.25 1.76
N GLN A 18 3.30 9.17 0.95
CA GLN A 18 4.67 9.05 0.44
C GLN A 18 5.65 8.95 1.63
N GLY A 19 6.51 7.94 1.59
CA GLY A 19 7.45 7.65 2.68
C GLY A 19 6.87 6.81 3.82
N THR A 20 5.68 6.22 3.67
CA THR A 20 5.12 5.28 4.66
C THR A 20 6.11 4.14 4.93
N VAL A 21 6.43 3.90 6.20
CA VAL A 21 7.50 2.97 6.59
C VAL A 21 6.94 1.59 6.95
N TYR A 22 7.39 0.56 6.25
CA TYR A 22 7.10 -0.84 6.53
C TYR A 22 8.26 -1.50 7.28
N GLY A 23 7.93 -2.44 8.17
CA GLY A 23 8.93 -3.16 8.98
C GLY A 23 9.66 -4.29 8.24
N SER A 24 9.39 -4.49 6.96
CA SER A 24 10.09 -5.46 6.12
C SER A 24 9.94 -5.12 4.65
N LEU A 25 10.92 -5.54 3.83
CA LEU A 25 10.87 -5.38 2.38
C LEU A 25 9.66 -6.10 1.79
N GLY A 26 9.40 -7.32 2.25
CA GLY A 26 8.27 -8.13 1.78
C GLY A 26 6.94 -7.40 1.93
N LYS A 27 6.66 -6.79 3.09
CA LYS A 27 5.43 -5.99 3.28
C LYS A 27 5.36 -4.79 2.34
N CYS A 28 6.46 -4.07 2.17
CA CYS A 28 6.52 -2.91 1.29
C CYS A 28 6.22 -3.31 -0.17
N LEU A 29 6.85 -4.39 -0.65
CA LEU A 29 6.62 -4.92 -1.99
C LEU A 29 5.20 -5.46 -2.16
N THR A 30 4.63 -6.15 -1.17
CA THR A 30 3.24 -6.63 -1.24
C THR A 30 2.28 -5.46 -1.47
N VAL A 31 2.42 -4.38 -0.69
CA VAL A 31 1.57 -3.20 -0.84
C VAL A 31 1.75 -2.56 -2.22
N GLY A 32 3.00 -2.33 -2.65
CA GLY A 32 3.29 -1.77 -3.97
C GLY A 32 2.69 -2.57 -5.13
N ASN A 33 2.84 -3.88 -5.09
CA ASN A 33 2.27 -4.77 -6.09
C ASN A 33 0.74 -4.77 -6.08
N THR A 34 0.11 -4.76 -4.90
CA THR A 34 -1.36 -4.66 -4.80
C THR A 34 -1.87 -3.36 -5.42
N LEU A 35 -1.22 -2.23 -5.12
CA LEU A 35 -1.59 -0.93 -5.67
C LEU A 35 -1.38 -0.86 -7.18
N ALA A 36 -0.26 -1.40 -7.68
CA ALA A 36 0.01 -1.46 -9.12
C ALA A 36 -1.01 -2.33 -9.87
N GLN A 37 -1.38 -3.49 -9.31
CA GLN A 37 -2.41 -4.36 -9.87
C GLN A 37 -3.81 -3.73 -9.86
N GLN A 38 -4.07 -2.82 -8.91
CA GLN A 38 -5.30 -2.06 -8.83
C GLN A 38 -5.31 -0.83 -9.77
N GLY A 39 -4.19 -0.55 -10.46
CA GLY A 39 -4.06 0.61 -11.36
C GLY A 39 -3.90 1.94 -10.62
N GLU A 40 -3.57 1.90 -9.34
CA GLU A 40 -3.55 3.07 -8.46
C GLU A 40 -2.18 3.74 -8.41
N VAL A 41 -1.14 3.01 -8.82
CA VAL A 41 0.22 3.49 -9.05
C VAL A 41 0.75 2.87 -10.34
N THR A 42 1.50 3.62 -11.14
CA THR A 42 2.24 3.11 -12.30
C THR A 42 3.62 2.62 -11.93
N TRP A 43 4.15 3.12 -10.81
CA TRP A 43 5.46 2.75 -10.30
C TRP A 43 5.51 2.84 -8.78
N PHE A 44 6.30 1.99 -8.15
CA PHE A 44 6.58 2.05 -6.72
C PHE A 44 8.03 1.69 -6.41
N ASN A 45 8.51 2.18 -5.27
CA ASN A 45 9.83 1.89 -4.73
C ASN A 45 9.78 1.71 -3.22
N CYS A 46 10.64 0.81 -2.74
CA CYS A 46 10.82 0.49 -1.33
C CYS A 46 12.24 0.87 -0.93
N GLU A 47 12.42 2.12 -0.50
CA GLU A 47 13.74 2.64 -0.10
C GLU A 47 14.14 2.05 1.26
N PRO A 48 15.30 1.39 1.38
CA PRO A 48 15.77 0.86 2.65
C PRO A 48 16.04 1.99 3.66
N ARG A 49 15.58 1.80 4.89
CA ARG A 49 15.81 2.64 6.06
C ARG A 49 16.55 1.84 7.13
N SER A 50 17.11 2.54 8.11
CA SER A 50 17.77 1.92 9.25
C SER A 50 16.83 0.96 10.01
N GLY A 51 17.39 -0.14 10.52
CA GLY A 51 16.65 -1.13 11.30
C GLY A 51 15.78 -2.10 10.49
N GLY A 52 16.12 -2.37 9.23
CA GLY A 52 15.39 -3.32 8.38
C GLY A 52 14.01 -2.81 7.94
N ARG A 53 13.80 -1.50 8.01
CA ARG A 53 12.56 -0.83 7.63
C ARG A 53 12.67 -0.32 6.20
N TYR A 54 11.54 -0.12 5.53
CA TYR A 54 11.50 0.30 4.13
C TYR A 54 10.46 1.39 3.95
N ALA A 55 10.88 2.55 3.45
CA ALA A 55 9.99 3.65 3.12
C ALA A 55 9.40 3.42 1.72
N PHE A 56 8.08 3.47 1.64
CA PHE A 56 7.36 3.26 0.40
C PHE A 56 7.12 4.57 -0.33
N TYR A 57 7.52 4.60 -1.59
CA TYR A 57 7.32 5.71 -2.50
C TYR A 57 6.62 5.19 -3.76
N TYR A 58 5.84 6.04 -4.41
CA TYR A 58 5.13 5.65 -5.63
C TYR A 58 4.89 6.84 -6.57
N ALA A 59 4.58 6.52 -7.82
CA ALA A 59 4.11 7.47 -8.82
C ALA A 59 2.82 6.95 -9.46
N ARG A 60 1.96 7.87 -9.91
CA ARG A 60 0.77 7.57 -10.71
C ARG A 60 1.05 7.91 -12.15
#